data_AF-A0A1G6GPZ1-F1
#
_entry.id   AF-A0A1G6GPZ1-F1
#
_cell.length_a   1.000
_cell.length_b   1.000
_cell.length_c   1.000
_cell.angle_alpha   90.00
_cell.angle_beta   90.00
_cell.angle_gamma   90.00
#
_symmetry.space_group_name_H-M   'P 1'
#
loop_
_entity.id
_entity.type
_entity.pdbx_description
1 polymer ?
#
loop_
_entity_poly.entity_id
_entity_poly.type
_entity_poly.pdbx_seq_one_letter_code
_entity_poly.pdbx_strand_id
1 'polypeptide(L)'
;MAVMDFTPVQELLGREVCFQDLAFEASFREYKSSFQNEEFMNQIYLDRFKFGKIKGCAVTLDNSEQLSFEILIDETFYSLNEVKMLFVSN
;
A
#
# COMPACT_ATOMS: atom_id res chain seq x y z
N MET A 1 16.34 17.52 16.52
CA MET A 1 15.65 17.21 15.25
C MET A 1 15.81 15.72 15.01
N ALA A 2 14.71 14.96 14.96
CA ALA A 2 14.78 13.60 14.46
C ALA A 2 15.08 13.68 12.97
N VAL A 3 16.29 13.30 12.57
CA VAL A 3 16.62 13.09 11.16
C VAL A 3 15.96 11.77 10.80
N MET A 4 14.80 11.82 10.13
CA MET A 4 14.21 10.59 9.62
C MET A 4 15.02 10.11 8.44
N ASP A 5 15.43 8.84 8.53
CA ASP A 5 16.21 8.18 7.50
C ASP A 5 15.30 7.79 6.33
N PHE A 6 15.48 8.47 5.20
CA PHE A 6 14.70 8.25 3.98
C PHE A 6 15.31 7.18 3.06
N THR A 7 16.48 6.66 3.42
CA THR A 7 17.24 5.65 2.65
C THR A 7 16.39 4.43 2.28
N PRO A 8 15.59 3.83 3.20
CA PRO A 8 14.80 2.65 2.87
C PRO A 8 13.77 2.87 1.76
N VAL A 9 13.27 4.10 1.59
CA VAL A 9 12.29 4.43 0.55
C VAL A 9 12.98 4.69 -0.79
N GLN A 10 14.18 5.29 -0.78
CA GLN A 10 14.98 5.51 -1.98
C GLN A 10 15.44 4.20 -2.64
N GLU A 11 15.78 3.18 -1.84
CA GLU A 11 16.20 1.87 -2.34
C GLU A 11 15.11 1.13 -3.13
N LEU A 12 13.85 1.50 -2.89
CA LEU A 12 12.69 0.91 -3.53
C LEU A 12 12.36 1.58 -4.88
N LEU A 13 12.96 2.73 -5.20
CA LEU A 13 12.70 3.44 -6.46
C LEU A 13 13.09 2.58 -7.67
N GLY A 14 12.18 2.50 -8.64
CA GLY A 14 12.37 1.74 -9.87
C GLY A 14 12.17 0.23 -9.72
N ARG A 15 11.90 -0.29 -8.52
CA ARG A 15 11.59 -1.70 -8.28
C ARG A 15 10.15 -2.02 -8.64
N GLU A 16 9.90 -3.22 -9.17
CA GLU A 16 8.53 -3.75 -9.23
C GLU A 16 8.16 -4.36 -7.89
N VAL A 17 6.92 -4.17 -7.48
CA VAL A 17 6.46 -4.56 -6.16
C VAL A 17 5.10 -5.23 -6.22
N CYS A 18 4.95 -6.23 -5.36
CA CYS A 18 3.66 -6.79 -4.99
C CYS A 18 3.36 -6.33 -3.57
N PHE A 19 2.18 -5.75 -3.38
CA PHE A 19 1.77 -5.20 -2.11
C PHE A 19 0.29 -5.44 -1.87
N GLN A 20 -0.08 -5.35 -0.61
CA GLN A 20 -1.44 -5.51 -0.15
C GLN A 20 -1.97 -4.17 0.35
N ASP A 21 -3.16 -3.80 -0.11
CA ASP A 21 -3.89 -2.63 0.40
C ASP A 21 -4.58 -3.00 1.73
N LEU A 22 -4.13 -2.41 2.83
CA LEU A 22 -4.65 -2.64 4.18
C LEU A 22 -5.87 -1.76 4.48
N ALA A 23 -5.97 -0.57 3.87
CA ALA A 23 -7.14 0.29 4.01
C ALA A 23 -8.38 -0.38 3.42
N PHE A 24 -8.22 -0.99 2.23
CA PHE A 24 -9.25 -1.83 1.64
C PHE A 24 -9.62 -3.02 2.53
N GLU A 25 -8.63 -3.69 3.15
CA GLU A 25 -8.88 -4.85 4.01
C GLU A 25 -9.69 -4.50 5.26
N ALA A 26 -9.42 -3.34 5.88
CA ALA A 26 -10.17 -2.86 7.04
C ALA A 26 -11.65 -2.65 6.69
N SER A 27 -11.93 -1.93 5.60
CA SER A 27 -13.30 -1.74 5.11
C SER A 27 -13.93 -3.07 4.69
N PHE A 28 -13.19 -3.93 4.00
CA PHE A 28 -13.70 -5.21 3.51
C PHE A 28 -14.09 -6.18 4.63
N ARG A 29 -13.39 -6.15 5.77
CA ARG A 29 -13.69 -7.01 6.91
C ARG A 29 -15.09 -6.73 7.48
N GLU A 30 -15.55 -5.49 7.40
CA GLU A 30 -16.94 -5.11 7.72
C GLU A 30 -17.92 -5.61 6.65
N TYR A 31 -17.59 -5.43 5.37
CA TYR A 31 -18.43 -5.87 4.23
C TYR A 31 -18.59 -7.40 4.11
N LYS A 32 -17.57 -8.18 4.48
CA LYS A 32 -17.55 -9.65 4.38
C LYS A 32 -18.66 -10.33 5.19
N SER A 33 -19.16 -9.68 6.24
CA SER A 33 -20.30 -10.16 7.03
C SER A 33 -21.61 -10.27 6.25
N SER A 34 -21.70 -9.61 5.09
CA SER A 34 -22.93 -9.43 4.31
C SER A 34 -23.04 -10.30 3.04
N PHE A 35 -21.99 -11.05 2.66
CA PHE A 35 -21.97 -11.80 1.39
C PHE A 35 -21.59 -13.28 1.59
N GLN A 36 -22.37 -14.19 0.97
CA GLN A 36 -22.17 -15.65 1.05
C GLN A 36 -21.66 -16.31 -0.25
N ASN A 37 -21.30 -15.52 -1.27
CA ASN A 37 -20.89 -16.06 -2.58
C ASN A 37 -19.35 -16.21 -2.66
N GLU A 38 -18.87 -17.45 -2.73
CA GLU A 38 -17.43 -17.79 -2.78
C GLU A 38 -16.70 -17.26 -4.03
N GLU A 39 -17.38 -17.18 -5.17
CA GLU A 39 -16.78 -16.74 -6.45
C GLU A 39 -16.51 -15.22 -6.41
N PHE A 40 -17.45 -14.46 -5.86
CA PHE A 40 -17.27 -13.03 -5.56
C PHE A 40 -16.16 -12.79 -4.54
N MET A 41 -16.09 -13.61 -3.49
CA MET A 41 -15.03 -13.53 -2.49
C MET A 41 -13.65 -13.76 -3.11
N ASN A 42 -13.51 -14.75 -4.00
CA ASN A 42 -12.25 -15.03 -4.70
C ASN A 42 -11.81 -13.87 -5.61
N GLN A 43 -12.75 -13.24 -6.33
CA GLN A 43 -12.45 -12.06 -7.14
C GLN A 43 -11.92 -10.90 -6.27
N ILE A 44 -12.57 -10.64 -5.14
CA ILE A 44 -12.13 -9.58 -4.21
C ILE A 44 -10.79 -9.91 -3.55
N TYR A 45 -10.54 -11.18 -3.23
CA TYR A 45 -9.23 -11.60 -2.70
C TYR A 45 -8.10 -11.40 -3.71
N LEU A 46 -8.37 -11.54 -5.01
CA LEU A 46 -7.39 -11.22 -6.05
C LEU A 46 -7.15 -9.71 -6.14
N ASP A 47 -8.20 -8.89 -6.01
CA ASP A 47 -8.09 -7.43 -6.02
C ASP A 47 -7.33 -6.86 -4.82
N ARG A 48 -7.18 -7.64 -3.74
CA ARG A 48 -6.41 -7.29 -2.54
C ARG A 48 -4.91 -7.20 -2.80
N PHE A 49 -4.41 -7.93 -3.81
CA PHE A 49 -3.01 -7.91 -4.20
C PHE A 49 -2.82 -6.97 -5.39
N LYS A 50 -2.03 -5.94 -5.18
CA LYS A 50 -1.69 -4.97 -6.22
C LYS A 50 -0.24 -5.19 -6.65
N PHE A 51 -0.01 -4.90 -7.92
CA PHE A 51 1.30 -5.00 -8.55
C PHE A 51 1.58 -3.69 -9.26
N GLY A 52 2.82 -3.25 -9.24
CA GLY A 52 3.22 -2.07 -10.00
C GLY A 52 4.68 -1.71 -9.79
N LYS A 53 5.11 -0.64 -10.47
CA LYS A 53 6.48 -0.13 -10.35
C LYS A 53 6.52 1.10 -9.47
N ILE A 54 7.44 1.14 -8.51
CA ILE A 54 7.64 2.33 -7.69
C ILE A 54 8.32 3.40 -8.56
N LYS A 55 7.61 4.50 -8.83
CA LYS A 55 8.08 5.63 -9.65
C LYS A 55 8.55 6.82 -8.82
N GLY A 56 8.17 6.88 -7.55
CA GLY A 56 8.49 8.00 -6.69
C GLY A 56 8.14 7.75 -5.23
N CYS A 57 8.48 8.72 -4.40
CA CYS A 57 8.20 8.71 -2.97
C CYS A 57 7.93 10.14 -2.51
N ALA A 58 7.06 10.26 -1.50
CA ALA A 58 6.69 11.53 -0.90
C ALA A 58 6.69 11.43 0.62
N VAL A 59 6.83 12.59 1.26
CA VAL A 59 6.61 12.75 2.70
C VAL A 59 5.44 13.71 2.84
N THR A 60 4.39 13.26 3.52
CA THR A 60 3.19 14.04 3.77
C THR A 60 3.02 14.26 5.28
N LEU A 61 2.29 15.31 5.65
CA LEU A 61 1.82 15.52 7.01
C LEU A 61 0.40 14.99 7.09
N ASP A 62 0.14 14.05 7.99
CA ASP A 62 -1.20 13.51 8.19
C ASP A 62 -2.10 14.50 8.95
N ASN A 63 -3.37 14.14 9.12
CA ASN A 63 -4.36 14.95 9.85
C ASN A 63 -4.01 15.18 11.34
N SER A 64 -3.01 14.47 11.87
CA SER A 64 -2.51 14.58 13.24
C SER A 64 -1.16 15.31 13.32
N GLU A 65 -0.75 15.98 12.24
CA GLU A 65 0.57 16.64 12.09
C GLU A 65 1.77 15.69 12.23
N GLN A 66 1.55 14.39 12.06
CA GLN A 66 2.62 13.40 12.02
C GLN A 66 3.13 13.21 10.60
N LEU A 67 4.44 13.01 10.47
CA LEU A 67 5.05 12.75 9.18
C LEU A 67 4.71 11.33 8.74
N SER A 68 4.14 11.21 7.56
CA SER A 68 3.80 9.96 6.89
C SER A 68 4.63 9.80 5.62
N PHE A 69 4.97 8.56 5.31
CA PHE A 69 5.72 8.20 4.12
C PHE A 69 4.79 7.61 3.08
N GLU A 70 4.93 8.07 1.84
CA GLU A 70 4.12 7.61 0.72
C GLU A 70 5.02 7.16 -0.43
N ILE A 71 4.56 6.15 -1.15
CA ILE A 71 5.19 5.66 -2.37
C ILE A 71 4.23 5.83 -3.55
N LEU A 72 4.76 6.33 -4.66
CA LEU A 72 4.05 6.39 -5.94
C LEU A 72 4.27 5.08 -6.66
N ILE A 73 3.23 4.26 -6.73
CA ILE A 73 3.21 3.02 -7.51
C ILE A 73 2.40 3.29 -8.76
N ASP A 74 3.09 3.24 -9.90
CA ASP A 74 2.57 3.68 -11.19
C ASP A 74 2.01 5.10 -11.23
N GLU A 75 0.71 5.29 -11.05
CA GLU A 75 0.03 6.60 -11.08
C GLU A 75 -0.71 6.90 -9.76
N THR A 76 -0.57 6.04 -8.76
CA THR A 76 -1.31 6.13 -7.50
C THR A 76 -0.34 6.24 -6.31
N PHE A 77 -0.60 7.21 -5.44
CA PHE A 77 0.11 7.32 -4.16
C PHE A 77 -0.51 6.39 -3.12
N TYR A 78 0.35 5.68 -2.41
CA TYR A 78 -0.02 4.80 -1.32
C TYR A 78 0.77 5.18 -0.06
N SER A 79 0.06 5.34 1.04
CA SER A 79 0.67 5.51 2.36
C SER A 79 1.32 4.21 2.83
N LEU A 80 2.56 4.26 3.30
CA LEU A 80 3.26 3.10 3.87
C LEU A 80 2.60 2.58 5.15
N ASN A 81 1.72 3.35 5.79
CA ASN A 81 0.89 2.88 6.90
C ASN A 81 -0.31 2.05 6.43
N GLU A 82 -0.71 2.20 5.16
CA GLU A 82 -1.91 1.60 4.57
C GLU A 82 -1.58 0.48 3.59
N VAL A 83 -0.29 0.23 3.31
CA VAL A 83 0.14 -0.87 2.47
C VAL A 83 1.09 -1.81 3.18
N LYS A 84 1.00 -3.09 2.85
CA LYS A 84 1.96 -4.11 3.26
C LYS A 84 2.70 -4.63 2.04
N MET A 85 3.99 -4.33 1.96
CA MET A 85 4.87 -4.87 0.91
C MET A 85 5.04 -6.38 1.11
N LEU A 86 4.80 -7.16 0.06
CA LEU A 86 4.91 -8.62 0.10
C LEU A 86 6.16 -9.12 -0.63
N PHE A 87 6.47 -8.49 -1.76
CA PHE A 87 7.62 -8.84 -2.59
C PHE A 87 8.11 -7.62 -3.35
N VAL A 88 9.43 -7.51 -3.52
CA VAL A 88 10.11 -6.49 -4.32
C VAL A 88 11.02 -7.24 -5.30
N SER A 89 10.82 -7.05 -6.61
CA SER A 89 11.67 -7.68 -7.62
C SER A 89 13.04 -6.99 -7.69
N ASN A 90 14.08 -7.80 -7.93
CA ASN A 90 15.46 -7.34 -8.06
C ASN A 90 15.72 -6.72 -9.43
#